data_AF-A0A7S1UUF3-F1
#
_entry.id   AF-A0A7S1UUF3-F1
#
_cell.length_a   1.000
_cell.length_b   1.000
_cell.length_c   1.000
_cell.angle_alpha   90.00
_cell.angle_beta   90.00
_cell.angle_gamma   90.00
#
_symmetry.space_group_name_H-M   'P 1'
#
loop_
_entity.id
_entity.type
_entity.pdbx_description
1 polymer ?
#
loop_
_entity_poly.entity_id
_entity_poly.type
_entity_poly.pdbx_seq_one_letter_code
_entity_poly.pdbx_strand_id
1 'polypeptide(L)'
;KRYWIFSRNRPTEYFHGSTPYRRRLWNLTEAEQHQLLPQPSSVGQDLEAALWEEHFMSSKFCLAIRGDTPHTHALLRAVVVGCIPVVISDTYEAYAPTFASLLHIQDYAIIIREQDYMEQPA
;
A
#
# COMPACT_ATOMS: atom_id res chain seq x y z
N LYS A 1 6.76 5.74 -18.26
CA LYS A 1 5.84 4.74 -17.66
C LYS A 1 4.91 5.50 -16.72
N ARG A 2 3.60 5.22 -16.72
CA ARG A 2 2.64 5.85 -15.81
C ARG A 2 2.46 4.95 -14.59
N TYR A 3 2.46 5.50 -13.39
CA TYR A 3 2.33 4.76 -12.13
C TYR A 3 1.16 5.34 -11.35
N TRP A 4 0.25 4.48 -10.88
CA TRP A 4 -0.92 4.89 -10.13
C TRP A 4 -0.80 4.38 -8.69
N ILE A 5 -1.16 5.22 -7.71
CA ILE A 5 -0.95 4.93 -6.29
C ILE A 5 -2.29 4.75 -5.59
N PHE A 6 -2.81 3.53 -5.64
CA PHE A 6 -4.09 3.21 -5.00
C PHE A 6 -3.90 3.08 -3.49
N SER A 7 -4.31 4.10 -2.74
CA SER A 7 -4.46 4.03 -1.28
C SER A 7 -5.90 4.29 -0.90
N ARG A 8 -6.38 3.77 0.25
CA ARG A 8 -7.68 4.16 0.81
C ARG A 8 -7.47 4.70 2.22
N ASN A 9 -7.84 5.96 2.44
CA ASN A 9 -7.99 6.48 3.79
C ASN A 9 -9.27 5.94 4.43
N ARG A 10 -9.24 5.68 5.72
CA ARG A 10 -10.42 5.33 6.52
C ARG A 10 -10.52 6.29 7.70
N PRO A 11 -11.71 6.80 8.03
CA PRO A 11 -11.86 7.85 9.03
C PRO A 11 -11.61 7.37 10.47
N THR A 12 -11.77 6.07 10.75
CA THR A 12 -11.60 5.51 12.09
C THR A 12 -10.12 5.38 12.46
N GLU A 13 -9.76 5.75 13.70
CA GLU A 13 -8.47 5.38 14.28
C GLU A 13 -8.45 3.88 14.52
N TYR A 14 -7.34 3.23 14.19
CA TYR A 14 -7.20 1.80 14.35
C TYR A 14 -6.01 1.42 15.25
N PHE A 15 -6.06 0.18 15.74
CA PHE A 15 -5.05 -0.45 16.58
C PHE A 15 -3.65 -0.46 15.95
N HIS A 16 -2.61 -0.57 16.76
CA HIS A 16 -1.20 -0.63 16.32
C HIS A 16 -0.68 0.58 15.52
N GLY A 17 -1.35 1.74 15.56
CA GLY A 17 -0.80 3.00 15.04
C GLY A 17 -0.58 3.03 13.53
N SER A 18 -1.42 2.35 12.75
CA SER A 18 -1.30 2.35 11.28
C SER A 18 -1.79 3.64 10.61
N THR A 19 -2.63 4.42 11.32
CA THR A 19 -3.28 5.64 10.83
C THR A 19 -2.31 6.65 10.20
N PRO A 20 -1.14 6.98 10.80
CA PRO A 20 -0.20 7.93 10.23
C PRO A 20 0.29 7.50 8.83
N TYR A 21 0.59 6.21 8.65
CA TYR A 21 1.09 5.69 7.37
C TYR A 21 0.03 5.75 6.26
N ARG A 22 -1.25 5.48 6.57
CA ARG A 22 -2.33 5.60 5.58
C ARG A 22 -2.61 7.06 5.20
N ARG A 23 -2.57 7.96 6.19
CA ARG A 23 -2.80 9.39 5.97
C ARG A 23 -1.63 10.09 5.30
N ARG A 24 -0.42 9.51 5.31
CA ARG A 24 0.78 10.13 4.73
C ARG A 24 0.59 10.57 3.29
N LEU A 25 0.03 9.71 2.43
CA LEU A 25 -0.27 10.02 1.04
C LEU A 25 -1.44 11.01 0.89
N TRP A 26 -2.43 10.94 1.79
CA TRP A 26 -3.62 11.81 1.75
C TRP A 26 -3.35 13.25 2.19
N ASN A 27 -2.37 13.43 3.07
CA ASN A 27 -2.00 14.72 3.63
C ASN A 27 -0.93 15.44 2.81
N LEU A 28 -0.54 14.88 1.65
CA LEU A 28 0.37 15.56 0.72
C LEU A 28 -0.29 16.83 0.20
N THR A 29 0.42 17.95 0.32
CA THR A 29 0.08 19.19 -0.40
C THR A 29 0.21 18.99 -1.91
N GLU A 30 -0.42 19.84 -2.72
CA GLU A 30 -0.28 19.76 -4.18
C GLU A 30 1.19 19.83 -4.62
N ALA A 31 2.00 20.68 -3.98
CA ALA A 31 3.43 20.79 -4.25
C ALA A 31 4.16 19.47 -3.95
N GLU A 32 3.88 18.85 -2.80
CA GLU A 32 4.45 17.55 -2.45
C GLU A 32 3.95 16.43 -3.36
N GLN A 33 2.70 16.44 -3.82
CA GLN A 33 2.20 15.47 -4.79
C GLN A 33 2.94 15.56 -6.12
N HIS A 34 3.23 16.77 -6.59
CA HIS A 34 4.03 16.98 -7.81
C HIS A 34 5.49 16.57 -7.65
N GLN A 35 6.04 16.69 -6.43
CA GLN A 35 7.44 16.39 -6.15
C GLN A 35 7.69 14.92 -5.81
N LEU A 36 6.80 14.29 -5.03
CA LEU A 36 7.00 12.98 -4.43
C LEU A 36 6.25 11.88 -5.17
N LEU A 37 5.20 12.18 -5.95
CA LEU A 37 4.43 11.14 -6.64
C LEU A 37 4.76 11.10 -8.14
N PRO A 38 4.93 9.90 -8.72
CA PRO A 38 5.05 9.74 -10.16
C PRO A 38 3.75 10.14 -10.88
N GLN A 39 3.83 11.06 -11.84
CA GLN A 39 2.64 11.55 -12.57
C GLN A 39 2.31 10.68 -13.80
N PRO A 40 1.01 10.45 -14.11
CA PRO A 40 -0.16 10.83 -13.31
C PRO A 40 -0.39 9.87 -12.14
N SER A 41 -0.58 10.41 -10.95
CA SER A 41 -0.92 9.66 -9.73
C SER A 41 -2.33 9.99 -9.25
N SER A 42 -3.18 8.98 -9.12
CA SER A 42 -4.40 9.06 -8.29
C SER A 42 -4.02 8.57 -6.90
N VAL A 43 -4.43 9.31 -5.87
CA VAL A 43 -4.35 8.89 -4.47
C VAL A 43 -5.76 8.91 -3.92
N GLY A 44 -6.43 7.77 -3.97
CA GLY A 44 -7.64 7.59 -3.20
C GLY A 44 -8.81 6.93 -3.90
N GLN A 45 -10.00 7.48 -3.61
CA GLN A 45 -11.27 7.10 -4.22
C GLN A 45 -11.74 8.15 -5.26
N ASP A 46 -10.79 8.89 -5.83
CA ASP A 46 -11.03 9.81 -6.95
C ASP A 46 -11.35 9.07 -8.27
N LEU A 47 -11.18 7.75 -8.29
CA LEU A 47 -11.53 6.88 -9.42
C LEU A 47 -12.86 6.14 -9.21
N GLU A 48 -13.60 5.96 -10.30
CA GLU A 48 -14.75 5.07 -10.35
C GLU A 48 -14.35 3.64 -9.98
N ALA A 49 -15.26 2.89 -9.34
CA ALA A 49 -14.98 1.53 -8.89
C ALA A 49 -14.48 0.60 -10.01
N ALA A 50 -15.07 0.68 -11.21
CA ALA A 50 -14.67 -0.13 -12.36
C ALA A 50 -13.24 0.20 -12.83
N LEU A 51 -12.90 1.49 -12.93
CA LEU A 51 -11.56 1.96 -13.29
C LEU A 51 -10.53 1.57 -12.22
N TRP A 52 -10.90 1.66 -10.94
CA TRP A 52 -10.04 1.23 -9.84
C TRP A 52 -9.72 -0.26 -9.94
N GLU A 53 -10.73 -1.10 -10.21
CA GLU A 53 -10.55 -2.55 -10.35
C GLU A 53 -9.68 -2.89 -11.56
N GLU A 54 -9.96 -2.31 -12.72
CA GLU A 54 -9.15 -2.49 -13.93
C GLU A 54 -7.67 -2.14 -13.70
N HIS A 55 -7.41 -0.99 -13.09
CA HIS A 55 -6.03 -0.56 -12.84
C HIS A 55 -5.34 -1.37 -11.75
N PHE A 56 -6.05 -1.75 -10.68
CA PHE A 56 -5.50 -2.61 -9.64
C PHE A 56 -5.12 -3.99 -10.22
N MET A 57 -5.99 -4.59 -11.02
CA MET A 57 -5.77 -5.91 -11.64
C MET A 57 -4.64 -5.92 -12.67
N SER A 58 -4.38 -4.79 -13.34
CA SER A 58 -3.31 -4.65 -14.33
C SER A 58 -1.99 -4.10 -13.76
N SER A 59 -1.95 -3.79 -12.47
CA SER A 59 -0.76 -3.24 -11.80
C SER A 59 0.32 -4.29 -11.59
N LYS A 60 1.58 -3.87 -11.74
CA LYS A 60 2.74 -4.73 -11.45
C LYS A 60 3.09 -4.77 -9.96
N PHE A 61 2.82 -3.67 -9.26
CA PHE A 61 3.10 -3.49 -7.84
C PHE A 61 1.84 -3.02 -7.13
N CYS A 62 1.56 -3.61 -5.96
CA CYS A 62 0.34 -3.34 -5.21
C CYS A 62 0.70 -3.02 -3.77
N LEU A 63 0.37 -1.79 -3.35
CA LEU A 63 0.70 -1.29 -2.02
C LEU A 63 -0.14 -1.98 -0.94
N ALA A 64 0.55 -2.50 0.07
CA ALA A 64 0.01 -3.04 1.30
C ALA A 64 0.56 -2.22 2.47
N ILE A 65 -0.02 -1.03 2.68
CA ILE A 65 0.32 -0.18 3.82
C ILE A 65 -0.11 -0.88 5.11
N ARG A 66 0.68 -0.70 6.18
CA ARG A 66 0.41 -1.21 7.53
C ARG A 66 -1.09 -1.30 7.83
N GLY A 67 -1.49 -2.53 8.10
CA GLY A 67 -2.85 -2.96 8.39
C GLY A 67 -3.05 -3.12 9.90
N ASP A 68 -4.31 -3.13 10.33
CA ASP A 68 -4.67 -3.44 11.72
C ASP A 68 -5.23 -4.86 11.86
N THR A 69 -5.61 -5.47 10.74
CA THR A 69 -6.06 -6.85 10.69
C THR A 69 -4.91 -7.75 10.23
N PRO A 70 -4.72 -8.93 10.86
CA PRO A 70 -3.64 -9.88 10.58
C PRO A 70 -3.64 -10.38 9.13
N HIS A 71 -4.76 -10.23 8.43
CA HIS A 71 -4.84 -10.38 6.99
C HIS A 71 -5.18 -9.04 6.37
N THR A 72 -4.22 -8.42 5.70
CA THR A 72 -4.51 -7.31 4.80
C THR A 72 -5.12 -7.92 3.54
N HIS A 73 -6.42 -7.69 3.33
CA HIS A 73 -7.06 -8.01 2.05
C HIS A 73 -6.25 -7.49 0.85
N ALA A 74 -5.52 -6.37 1.02
CA ALA A 74 -4.65 -5.82 -0.01
C ALA A 74 -3.51 -6.78 -0.41
N LEU A 75 -2.79 -7.37 0.54
CA LEU A 75 -1.68 -8.28 0.24
C LEU A 75 -2.17 -9.58 -0.41
N LEU A 76 -3.22 -10.20 0.16
CA LEU A 76 -3.80 -11.41 -0.44
C LEU A 76 -4.36 -11.15 -1.83
N ARG A 77 -5.04 -10.01 -2.04
CA ARG A 77 -5.51 -9.61 -3.37
C ARG A 77 -4.36 -9.41 -4.34
N ALA A 78 -3.28 -8.75 -3.93
CA ALA A 78 -2.09 -8.57 -4.77
C ALA A 78 -1.55 -9.91 -5.26
N VAL A 79 -1.37 -10.88 -4.35
CA VAL A 79 -0.93 -12.24 -4.69
C VAL A 79 -1.89 -12.93 -5.66
N VAL A 80 -3.21 -12.87 -5.40
CA VAL A 80 -4.23 -13.50 -6.25
C VAL A 80 -4.22 -12.94 -7.67
N VAL A 81 -3.97 -11.64 -7.84
CA VAL A 81 -4.00 -10.98 -9.14
C VAL A 81 -2.62 -10.98 -9.84
N GLY A 82 -1.61 -11.64 -9.25
CA GLY A 82 -0.25 -11.71 -9.81
C GLY A 82 0.54 -10.40 -9.70
N CYS A 83 0.08 -9.48 -8.85
CA CYS A 83 0.72 -8.20 -8.58
C CYS A 83 1.72 -8.35 -7.43
N ILE A 84 2.95 -7.84 -7.60
CA ILE A 84 3.98 -7.92 -6.56
C ILE A 84 3.56 -7.05 -5.37
N PRO A 85 3.31 -7.61 -4.18
CA PRO A 85 2.96 -6.82 -3.01
C PRO A 85 4.14 -5.94 -2.58
N VAL A 86 3.84 -4.68 -2.25
CA VAL A 86 4.79 -3.74 -1.65
C VAL A 86 4.29 -3.42 -0.25
N VAL A 87 4.90 -4.03 0.76
CA VAL A 87 4.49 -3.94 2.16
C VAL A 87 5.23 -2.80 2.83
N ILE A 88 4.48 -1.88 3.42
CA ILE A 88 5.03 -0.82 4.27
C ILE A 88 4.68 -1.19 5.70
N SER A 89 5.53 -2.00 6.32
CA SER A 89 5.52 -2.20 7.77
C SER A 89 6.78 -2.90 8.27
N ASP A 90 7.39 -2.36 9.32
CA ASP A 90 8.59 -2.90 9.95
C ASP A 90 8.27 -4.14 10.81
N THR A 91 7.00 -4.33 11.16
CA THR A 91 6.55 -5.39 12.07
C THR A 91 5.55 -6.35 11.43
N TYR A 92 5.40 -6.33 10.10
CA TYR A 92 4.39 -7.13 9.38
C TYR A 92 4.38 -8.60 9.79
N GLU A 93 5.55 -9.26 9.79
CA GLU A 93 5.67 -10.67 10.13
C GLU A 93 5.22 -10.99 11.56
N ALA A 94 5.31 -10.02 12.49
CA ALA A 94 4.94 -10.22 13.88
C ALA A 94 3.42 -10.24 14.09
N TYR A 95 2.66 -9.47 13.30
CA TYR A 95 1.20 -9.35 13.47
C TYR A 95 0.38 -9.96 12.33
N ALA A 96 0.97 -10.20 11.18
CA ALA A 96 0.31 -10.66 9.95
C ALA A 96 1.17 -11.67 9.15
N PRO A 97 1.66 -12.78 9.73
CA PRO A 97 2.56 -13.73 9.07
C PRO A 97 1.87 -14.53 7.94
N THR A 98 1.65 -13.88 6.80
CA THR A 98 1.02 -14.47 5.62
C THR A 98 1.97 -15.49 4.99
N PHE A 99 1.48 -16.70 4.75
CA PHE A 99 2.28 -17.82 4.21
C PHE A 99 3.55 -18.20 4.99
N ALA A 100 3.72 -17.76 6.24
CA ALA A 100 4.96 -17.93 6.99
C ALA A 100 5.37 -19.40 7.24
N SER A 101 4.44 -20.35 7.10
CA SER A 101 4.76 -21.78 7.16
C SER A 101 5.32 -22.36 5.85
N LEU A 102 5.28 -21.60 4.76
CA LEU A 102 5.63 -22.05 3.41
C LEU A 102 6.69 -21.16 2.74
N LEU A 103 6.62 -19.84 2.93
CA LEU A 103 7.45 -18.85 2.24
C LEU A 103 7.89 -17.77 3.23
N HIS A 104 9.10 -17.24 3.03
CA HIS A 104 9.50 -16.00 3.68
C HIS A 104 8.85 -14.83 2.94
N ILE A 105 8.45 -13.78 3.65
CA ILE A 105 7.75 -12.66 2.99
C ILE A 105 8.62 -11.95 1.95
N GLN A 106 9.94 -11.96 2.17
CA GLN A 106 10.93 -11.40 1.25
C GLN A 106 11.01 -12.16 -0.08
N ASP A 107 10.48 -13.40 -0.14
CA ASP A 107 10.48 -14.22 -1.36
C ASP A 107 9.42 -13.75 -2.37
N TYR A 108 8.35 -13.11 -1.88
CA TYR A 108 7.19 -12.78 -2.72
C TYR A 108 6.70 -11.34 -2.59
N ALA A 109 7.25 -10.53 -1.68
CA ALA A 109 6.89 -9.14 -1.48
C ALA A 109 8.12 -8.24 -1.30
N ILE A 110 7.97 -6.98 -1.68
CA ILE A 110 8.95 -5.92 -1.41
C ILE A 110 8.58 -5.31 -0.06
N ILE A 111 9.53 -5.25 0.87
CA ILE A 111 9.34 -4.61 2.18
C ILE A 111 9.99 -3.22 2.15
N ILE A 112 9.20 -2.19 2.46
CA ILE A 112 9.66 -0.81 2.61
C ILE A 112 9.58 -0.46 4.10
N ARG A 113 10.66 0.15 4.62
CA ARG A 113 10.70 0.59 6.01
C ARG A 113 9.68 1.70 6.24
N GLU A 114 9.04 1.67 7.40
CA GLU A 114 8.03 2.67 7.77
C GLU A 114 8.62 4.08 7.78
N GLN A 115 9.85 4.24 8.27
CA GLN A 115 10.56 5.52 8.25
C GLN A 115 10.80 6.04 6.83
N ASP A 116 11.31 5.20 5.94
CA ASP A 116 11.60 5.58 4.55
C ASP A 116 10.34 6.04 3.83
N TYR A 117 9.22 5.32 4.03
CA TYR A 117 7.92 5.71 3.48
C TYR A 117 7.39 7.02 4.07
N MET A 118 7.62 7.29 5.36
CA MET A 118 7.18 8.54 5.97
C MET A 118 7.96 9.75 5.42
N GLU A 119 9.25 9.57 5.14
CA GLU A 119 10.10 10.59 4.52
C GLU A 119 9.75 10.75 3.02
N GLN A 120 9.64 9.64 2.28
CA GLN A 120 9.41 9.56 0.84
C GLN A 120 8.36 8.48 0.51
N PRO A 121 7.07 8.84 0.40
CA PRO A 121 5.98 7.86 0.30
C PRO A 121 5.80 7.22 -1.08
N ALA A 122 6.52 7.67 -2.12
CA ALA A 122 6.53 7.07 -3.46
C ALA A 122 7.79 7.46 -4.24
#